data_AF-A0A2D9QXZ6-F1
#
_entry.id   AF-A0A2D9QXZ6-F1
#
_cell.length_a   1.000
_cell.length_b   1.000
_cell.length_c   1.000
_cell.angle_alpha   90.00
_cell.angle_beta   90.00
_cell.angle_gamma   90.00
#
_symmetry.space_group_name_H-M   'P 1'
#
loop_
_entity.id
_entity.type
_entity.pdbx_description
1 polymer ?
#
loop_
_entity_poly.entity_id
_entity_poly.type
_entity_poly.pdbx_seq_one_letter_code
_entity_poly.pdbx_strand_id
1 'polypeptide(L)'
;MTSVKYKTDLLPLCILGATFFVDCYMLYTYRLERWYIPLIWTIFSIPFIKGFLCAFNHHHQHVSPFKHKSLNYLIGIFYASTTGVTYNTWVIHHNIDHHTTGHLGLAWPEEASTWVRPSGATM
;
A
#
# COMPACT_ATOMS: atom_id res chain seq x y z
N MET A 1 -20.42 -16.15 -5.81
CA MET A 1 -20.27 -15.06 -4.81
C MET A 1 -18.90 -14.43 -5.00
N THR A 2 -18.77 -13.11 -5.02
CA THR A 2 -17.46 -12.45 -5.15
C THR A 2 -16.67 -12.58 -3.85
N SER A 3 -15.35 -12.82 -3.95
CA SER A 3 -14.46 -12.99 -2.80
C SER A 3 -14.13 -11.69 -2.05
N VAL A 4 -14.39 -10.54 -2.67
CA VAL A 4 -14.26 -9.22 -2.03
C VAL A 4 -15.37 -8.99 -1.01
N LYS A 5 -15.09 -8.20 0.02
CA LYS A 5 -16.09 -7.76 1.01
C LYS A 5 -17.04 -6.73 0.41
N TYR A 6 -16.48 -5.73 -0.27
CA TYR A 6 -17.24 -4.68 -0.93
C TYR A 6 -16.96 -4.69 -2.44
N LYS A 7 -18.02 -4.61 -3.24
CA LYS A 7 -17.89 -4.58 -4.71
C LYS A 7 -17.18 -3.32 -5.19
N THR A 8 -17.25 -2.23 -4.44
CA THR A 8 -16.55 -0.97 -4.71
C THR A 8 -15.03 -1.14 -4.75
N ASP A 9 -14.48 -2.14 -4.03
CA ASP A 9 -13.05 -2.41 -4.03
C ASP A 9 -12.57 -3.12 -5.31
N LEU A 10 -13.47 -3.66 -6.15
CA LEU A 10 -13.08 -4.44 -7.32
C LEU A 10 -12.26 -3.63 -8.32
N LEU A 11 -12.74 -2.44 -8.70
CA LEU A 11 -12.06 -1.60 -9.68
C LEU A 11 -10.63 -1.23 -9.25
N PRO A 12 -10.40 -0.65 -8.06
CA PRO A 12 -9.04 -0.30 -7.64
C PRO A 12 -8.14 -1.52 -7.47
N LEU A 13 -8.66 -2.65 -6.98
CA LEU A 13 -7.88 -3.90 -6.88
C LEU A 13 -7.51 -4.47 -8.26
N CYS A 14 -8.39 -4.36 -9.25
CA CYS A 14 -8.09 -4.76 -10.62
C CYS A 14 -7.04 -3.85 -11.26
N ILE A 15 -7.13 -2.52 -11.07
CA ILE A 15 -6.14 -1.56 -11.56
C ILE A 15 -4.78 -1.81 -10.91
N LEU A 16 -4.75 -2.06 -9.60
CA LEU A 16 -3.53 -2.42 -8.88
C LEU A 16 -2.90 -3.70 -9.42
N GLY A 17 -3.70 -4.76 -9.59
CA GLY A 17 -3.26 -6.03 -10.15
C GLY A 17 -2.67 -5.86 -11.55
N ALA A 18 -3.40 -5.16 -12.43
CA ALA A 18 -2.94 -4.87 -13.79
C ALA A 18 -1.64 -4.07 -13.78
N THR A 19 -1.55 -3.02 -12.97
CA THR A 19 -0.34 -2.17 -12.88
C THR A 19 0.88 -2.98 -12.44
N PHE A 20 0.72 -3.86 -11.45
CA PHE A 20 1.80 -4.77 -11.03
C PHE A 20 2.29 -5.66 -12.17
N PHE A 21 1.37 -6.30 -12.91
CA PHE A 21 1.75 -7.16 -14.03
C PHE A 21 2.38 -6.35 -15.18
N VAL A 22 1.92 -5.13 -15.44
CA VAL A 22 2.58 -4.24 -16.41
C VAL A 22 3.99 -3.87 -15.94
N ASP A 23 4.19 -3.54 -14.66
CA ASP A 23 5.52 -3.26 -14.10
C ASP A 23 6.46 -4.46 -14.29
N CYS A 24 6.02 -5.67 -13.94
CA CYS A 24 6.79 -6.89 -14.15
C CYS A 24 7.09 -7.13 -15.63
N TYR A 25 6.11 -6.94 -16.51
CA TYR A 25 6.29 -7.12 -17.95
C TYR A 25 7.29 -6.13 -18.54
N MET A 26 7.20 -4.85 -18.15
CA MET A 26 8.09 -3.79 -18.63
C MET A 26 9.53 -4.07 -18.19
N LEU A 27 9.73 -4.40 -16.92
CA LEU A 27 11.06 -4.76 -16.40
C LEU A 27 11.59 -6.01 -17.08
N TYR A 28 10.80 -7.09 -17.16
CA TYR A 28 11.25 -8.35 -17.78
C TYR A 28 11.65 -8.15 -19.24
N THR A 29 10.81 -7.48 -20.03
CA THR A 29 10.99 -7.35 -21.49
C THR A 29 12.11 -6.36 -21.85
N TYR A 30 12.27 -5.26 -21.11
CA TYR A 30 13.09 -4.12 -21.54
C TYR A 30 14.32 -3.84 -20.66
N ARG A 31 14.66 -4.70 -19.68
CA ARG A 31 15.75 -4.46 -18.69
C ARG A 31 17.15 -4.13 -19.24
N LEU A 32 17.51 -4.54 -20.46
CA LEU A 32 18.87 -4.37 -21.00
C LEU A 32 18.96 -3.20 -21.98
N GLU A 33 18.66 -3.45 -23.25
CA GLU A 33 18.91 -2.50 -24.34
C GLU A 33 17.93 -1.32 -24.36
N ARG A 34 16.76 -1.48 -23.75
CA ARG A 34 15.67 -0.49 -23.76
C ARG A 34 15.23 -0.10 -22.36
N TRP A 35 16.18 -0.02 -21.43
CA TRP A 35 15.95 0.30 -20.02
C TRP A 35 15.19 1.62 -19.81
N TYR A 36 15.31 2.56 -20.76
CA TYR A 36 14.59 3.84 -20.73
C TYR A 36 13.07 3.68 -20.85
N ILE A 37 12.57 2.58 -21.44
CA ILE A 37 11.13 2.32 -21.57
C ILE A 37 10.46 2.11 -20.20
N PRO A 38 10.95 1.20 -19.32
CA PRO A 38 10.50 1.10 -17.93
C PRO A 38 10.63 2.41 -17.15
N LEU A 39 11.69 3.19 -17.39
CA LEU A 39 11.87 4.48 -16.72
C LEU A 39 10.77 5.48 -17.13
N ILE A 40 10.53 5.63 -18.44
CA ILE A 40 9.45 6.49 -18.97
C ILE A 40 8.11 6.03 -18.40
N TRP A 41 7.81 4.73 -18.45
CA TRP A 41 6.60 4.17 -17.84
C TRP A 41 6.48 4.52 -16.37
N THR A 42 7.56 4.42 -15.60
CA THR A 42 7.56 4.76 -14.17
C THR A 42 7.24 6.24 -13.98
N ILE A 43 7.92 7.14 -14.68
CA ILE A 43 7.72 8.59 -14.56
C ILE A 43 6.29 9.00 -14.91
N PHE A 44 5.74 8.47 -16.00
CA PHE A 44 4.38 8.81 -16.44
C PHE A 44 3.30 8.10 -15.63
N SER A 45 3.51 6.87 -15.18
CA SER A 45 2.51 6.15 -14.39
C SER A 45 2.31 6.74 -13.00
N ILE A 46 3.30 7.44 -12.44
CA ILE A 46 3.19 8.11 -11.12
C ILE A 46 2.00 9.07 -11.04
N PRO A 47 1.91 10.16 -11.83
CA PRO A 47 0.83 11.13 -11.69
C PRO A 47 -0.54 10.61 -12.13
N PHE A 48 -0.60 9.62 -13.02
CA PHE A 48 -1.87 9.18 -13.63
C PHE A 48 -2.47 7.91 -13.03
N ILE A 49 -1.65 7.05 -12.41
CA ILE A 49 -2.09 5.73 -11.92
C ILE A 49 -1.54 5.47 -10.52
N LYS A 50 -0.21 5.43 -10.37
CA LYS A 50 0.44 4.95 -9.14
C LYS A 50 0.24 5.91 -7.96
N GLY A 51 0.11 7.21 -8.19
CA GLY A 51 -0.22 8.18 -7.15
C GLY A 51 -1.59 7.91 -6.52
N PHE A 52 -2.62 7.67 -7.35
CA PHE A 52 -3.96 7.29 -6.88
C PHE A 52 -3.95 5.92 -6.20
N LEU A 53 -3.21 4.95 -6.75
CA LEU A 53 -3.06 3.63 -6.12
C LEU A 53 -2.33 3.73 -4.77
N CYS A 54 -1.32 4.57 -4.64
CA CYS A 54 -0.60 4.80 -3.38
C CYS A 54 -1.54 5.38 -2.31
N ALA A 55 -2.34 6.39 -2.68
CA ALA A 55 -3.34 6.96 -1.77
C ALA A 55 -4.44 5.96 -1.39
N PHE A 56 -4.93 5.18 -2.36
CA PHE A 56 -5.88 4.09 -2.09
C PHE A 56 -5.25 3.06 -1.14
N ASN A 57 -4.04 2.62 -1.45
CA ASN A 57 -3.31 1.62 -0.69
C ASN A 57 -3.05 2.09 0.75
N HIS A 58 -2.63 3.35 0.95
CA HIS A 58 -2.44 3.94 2.28
C HIS A 58 -3.68 3.75 3.17
N HIS A 59 -4.88 4.04 2.65
CA HIS A 59 -6.12 3.88 3.40
C HIS A 59 -6.56 2.41 3.52
N HIS A 60 -6.43 1.62 2.45
CA HIS A 60 -6.90 0.23 2.41
C HIS A 60 -5.94 -0.76 3.09
N GLN A 61 -4.71 -0.37 3.45
CA GLN A 61 -3.84 -1.18 4.30
C GLN A 61 -4.30 -1.22 5.77
N HIS A 62 -5.29 -0.40 6.16
CA HIS A 62 -5.93 -0.50 7.47
C HIS A 62 -7.08 -1.52 7.51
N VAL A 63 -7.62 -1.95 6.35
CA VAL A 63 -8.80 -2.82 6.28
C VAL A 63 -8.62 -3.95 5.26
N SER A 64 -9.03 -5.18 5.59
CA SER A 64 -8.88 -6.31 4.65
C SER A 64 -9.96 -6.29 3.55
N PRO A 65 -9.60 -6.24 2.25
CA PRO A 65 -10.58 -6.20 1.15
C PRO A 65 -11.24 -7.55 0.86
N PHE A 66 -10.59 -8.67 1.18
CA PHE A 66 -11.10 -10.02 0.89
C PHE A 66 -11.68 -10.70 2.13
N LYS A 67 -12.67 -11.56 1.92
CA LYS A 67 -13.21 -12.45 2.97
C LYS A 67 -12.22 -13.54 3.37
N HIS A 68 -11.35 -13.98 2.46
CA HIS A 68 -10.38 -15.04 2.68
C HIS A 68 -9.00 -14.49 3.07
N LYS A 69 -8.40 -15.07 4.11
CA LYS A 69 -7.09 -14.66 4.64
C LYS A 69 -5.96 -14.77 3.60
N SER A 70 -5.95 -15.85 2.81
CA SER A 70 -4.93 -16.08 1.77
C SER A 70 -4.88 -14.96 0.72
N LEU A 71 -6.03 -14.46 0.28
CA LEU A 71 -6.10 -13.37 -0.68
C LEU A 71 -5.65 -12.03 -0.07
N ASN A 72 -5.87 -11.82 1.23
CA ASN A 72 -5.36 -10.63 1.92
C ASN A 72 -3.82 -10.68 2.07
N TYR A 73 -3.22 -11.86 2.22
CA TYR A 73 -1.75 -11.98 2.14
C TYR A 73 -1.23 -11.75 0.73
N LEU A 74 -1.90 -12.32 -0.27
CA LEU A 74 -1.52 -12.17 -1.67
C LEU A 74 -1.53 -10.70 -2.09
N ILE A 75 -2.62 -9.97 -1.81
CA ILE A 75 -2.73 -8.55 -2.19
C ILE A 75 -1.69 -7.67 -1.48
N GLY A 76 -1.20 -8.08 -0.31
CA GLY A 76 -0.10 -7.40 0.38
C GLY A 76 1.18 -7.27 -0.46
N ILE A 77 1.44 -8.20 -1.38
CA ILE A 77 2.57 -8.14 -2.32
C ILE A 77 2.35 -7.01 -3.34
N PHE A 78 1.13 -6.90 -3.85
CA PHE A 78 0.75 -5.88 -4.83
C PHE A 78 0.80 -4.49 -4.19
N TYR A 79 0.29 -4.35 -2.96
CA TYR A 79 0.42 -3.13 -2.18
C TYR A 79 1.87 -2.71 -2.00
N ALA A 80 2.75 -3.63 -1.60
CA ALA A 80 4.17 -3.35 -1.44
C ALA A 80 4.86 -2.90 -2.75
N SER A 81 4.36 -3.31 -3.91
CA SER A 81 4.91 -2.84 -5.20
C SER A 81 4.67 -1.34 -5.46
N THR A 82 3.70 -0.73 -4.79
CA THR A 82 3.34 0.68 -4.95
C THR A 82 3.87 1.57 -3.82
N THR A 83 3.84 1.08 -2.57
CA THR A 83 4.25 1.84 -1.38
C THR A 83 5.57 1.37 -0.77
N GLY A 84 6.11 0.24 -1.21
CA GLY A 84 7.29 -0.40 -0.60
C GLY A 84 6.99 -1.15 0.70
N VAL A 85 5.73 -1.18 1.17
CA VAL A 85 5.36 -1.65 2.51
C VAL A 85 4.22 -2.68 2.45
N THR A 86 4.39 -3.84 3.09
CA THR A 86 3.34 -4.87 3.20
C THR A 86 2.40 -4.60 4.39
N TYR A 87 1.27 -5.31 4.47
CA TYR A 87 0.27 -5.16 5.55
C TYR A 87 0.87 -5.14 6.98
N ASN A 88 1.75 -6.09 7.31
CA ASN A 88 2.29 -6.18 8.67
C ASN A 88 3.19 -4.99 8.99
N THR A 89 4.06 -4.62 8.04
CA THR A 89 4.93 -3.46 8.17
C THR A 89 4.11 -2.16 8.24
N TRP A 90 2.99 -2.09 7.50
CA TRP A 90 2.06 -0.98 7.57
C TRP A 90 1.42 -0.84 8.94
N VAL A 91 0.92 -1.93 9.52
CA VAL A 91 0.33 -1.91 10.86
C VAL A 91 1.36 -1.46 11.90
N ILE A 92 2.61 -1.94 11.80
CA ILE A 92 3.68 -1.50 12.70
C ILE A 92 3.94 0.00 12.51
N HIS A 93 4.15 0.46 11.28
CA HIS A 93 4.55 1.83 10.97
C HIS A 93 3.42 2.86 11.15
N HIS A 94 2.21 2.59 10.66
CA HIS A 94 1.11 3.53 10.75
C HIS A 94 0.27 3.33 12.01
N ASN A 95 -0.15 2.11 12.33
CA ASN A 95 -1.10 1.92 13.44
C ASN A 95 -0.41 1.96 14.81
N ILE A 96 0.76 1.32 14.95
CA ILE A 96 1.45 1.23 16.24
C ILE A 96 2.38 2.44 16.41
N ASP A 97 3.19 2.74 15.39
CA ASP A 97 4.18 3.80 15.46
C ASP A 97 3.53 5.19 15.34
N HIS A 98 2.99 5.60 14.19
CA HIS A 98 2.38 6.93 14.06
C HIS A 98 1.12 7.15 14.92
N HIS A 99 0.21 6.17 15.01
CA HIS A 99 -1.09 6.38 15.68
C HIS A 99 -1.09 6.20 17.20
N THR A 100 -0.28 5.31 17.79
CA THR A 100 -0.42 5.04 19.23
C THR A 100 0.60 5.71 20.14
N THR A 101 1.89 5.82 19.79
CA THR A 101 2.90 6.53 20.64
C THR A 101 4.32 6.59 20.05
N GLY A 102 4.54 6.07 18.84
CA GLY A 102 5.88 5.78 18.32
C GLY A 102 6.36 4.42 18.81
N HIS A 103 6.40 3.42 17.92
CA HIS A 103 7.02 2.15 18.18
C HIS A 103 8.51 2.41 18.39
N LEU A 104 9.02 2.10 19.59
CA LEU A 104 10.40 2.35 20.04
C LEU A 104 10.68 3.76 20.61
N GLY A 105 9.67 4.62 20.78
CA GLY A 105 9.88 5.98 21.32
C GLY A 105 10.69 6.89 20.39
N LEU A 106 10.73 6.54 19.10
CA LEU A 106 11.44 7.28 18.05
C LEU A 106 10.53 8.26 17.30
N ALA A 107 9.22 8.25 17.56
CA ALA A 107 8.32 9.23 16.97
C ALA A 107 8.66 10.62 17.50
N TRP A 108 8.80 11.57 16.58
CA TRP A 108 8.88 12.98 16.94
C TRP A 108 7.59 13.38 17.69
N PRO A 109 7.65 14.20 18.75
CA PRO A 109 6.46 14.63 19.49
C PRO A 109 5.36 15.23 18.62
N GLU A 110 5.74 15.77 17.46
CA GLU A 110 4.87 16.43 16.47
C GLU A 110 4.16 15.42 15.54
N GLU A 111 4.69 14.19 15.44
CA GLU A 111 4.15 13.10 14.60
C GLU A 111 3.31 12.10 15.40
N ALA A 112 3.36 12.17 16.73
CA ALA A 112 2.54 11.33 17.60
C ALA A 112 1.07 11.73 17.44
N SER A 113 0.22 10.78 17.05
CA SER A 113 -1.18 11.09 16.85
C SER A 113 -1.87 11.51 18.17
N THR A 114 -2.78 12.48 18.08
CA THR A 114 -3.59 12.96 19.21
C THR A 114 -4.61 11.95 19.72
N TRP A 115 -4.68 10.76 19.10
CA TRP A 115 -5.63 9.72 19.43
C TRP A 115 -5.26 8.97 20.71
N VAL A 116 -4.05 9.16 21.24
CA VAL A 116 -3.62 8.60 22.52
C VAL A 116 -3.27 9.73 23.48
N ARG A 117 -3.91 9.71 24.65
CA ARG A 117 -3.67 10.67 25.73
C ARG A 117 -2.28 10.46 26.33
N PRO A 118 -1.70 11.46 27.03
CA PRO A 118 -0.44 11.31 27.77
C PRO A 118 -0.44 10.15 28.79
N SER A 119 -1.62 9.71 29.24
CA SER A 119 -1.79 8.55 30.12
C SER A 119 -1.69 7.19 29.42
N GLY A 120 -1.48 7.16 28.10
CA GLY A 120 -1.47 5.94 27.27
C GLY A 120 -2.86 5.40 26.90
N ALA A 121 -3.94 6.09 27.29
CA ALA A 121 -5.31 5.71 26.92
C ALA A 121 -5.67 6.22 25.52
N THR A 122 -6.23 5.37 24.68
CA THR A 122 -6.89 5.78 23.42
C THR A 122 -8.11 6.65 23.70
N MET A 123 -8.36 7.67 22.88
CA MET A 123 -9.55 8.52 22.96
C MET A 123 -10.84 7.76 22.66
#